data_AF-A0A7J4HTF8-F1
#
_entry.id   AF-A0A7J4HTF8-F1
#
_cell.length_a   1.000
_cell.length_b   1.000
_cell.length_c   1.000
_cell.angle_alpha   90.00
_cell.angle_beta   90.00
_cell.angle_gamma   90.00
#
_symmetry.space_group_name_H-M   'P 1'
#
loop_
_entity.id
_entity.type
_entity.pdbx_description
1 polymer ?
#
loop_
_entity_poly.entity_id
_entity_poly.type
_entity_poly.pdbx_seq_one_letter_code
_entity_poly.pdbx_strand_id
1 'polypeptide(L)'
;MTMKDKKGLEETIKEKVSPLLEETMEKSWGITIPQLESDITDRLKNPRLEFYIPAASTFQQAKRLFKAEFIKKELRLHKGNISQLAKTLEIDRRSIHRTIKDLDVDLGNIRNLPETQERYQEQLVNEAIRTSLDQYRDLIQPEKMEKMYIEVPALSKNIAKHLPHQDLSWKEAELEFEKQFLQHALEENQGDVSKTAQKIKIRVETIYRKIKRLGLKE
;
A
#
# COMPACT_ATOMS: atom_id res chain seq x y z
N MET A 1 -10.51 -11.73 7.05
CA MET A 1 -11.37 -10.60 6.61
C MET A 1 -12.83 -11.01 6.46
N THR A 2 -13.76 -10.34 7.15
CA THR A 2 -15.20 -10.49 6.83
C THR A 2 -15.53 -9.54 5.67
N MET A 3 -16.50 -9.89 4.81
CA MET A 3 -16.97 -8.99 3.74
C MET A 3 -17.44 -7.60 4.24
N LYS A 4 -17.58 -7.43 5.55
CA LYS A 4 -18.04 -6.21 6.21
C LYS A 4 -17.00 -5.09 6.21
N ASP A 5 -15.72 -5.42 6.36
CA ASP A 5 -14.67 -4.42 6.57
C ASP A 5 -14.21 -3.77 5.25
N LYS A 6 -14.15 -4.55 4.15
CA LYS A 6 -13.92 -4.00 2.79
C LYS A 6 -15.05 -3.09 2.33
N LYS A 7 -16.30 -3.47 2.61
CA LYS A 7 -17.46 -2.62 2.32
C LYS A 7 -17.38 -1.30 3.10
N GLY A 8 -17.01 -1.35 4.37
CA GLY A 8 -16.86 -0.14 5.19
C GLY A 8 -15.80 0.84 4.66
N LEU A 9 -14.66 0.33 4.18
CA LEU A 9 -13.62 1.17 3.56
C LEU A 9 -14.12 1.81 2.25
N GLU A 10 -14.68 1.01 1.34
CA GLU A 10 -15.17 1.50 0.05
C GLU A 10 -16.30 2.52 0.23
N GLU A 11 -17.23 2.26 1.14
CA GLU A 11 -18.30 3.17 1.53
C GLU A 11 -17.73 4.46 2.12
N THR A 12 -16.77 4.38 3.05
CA THR A 12 -16.18 5.57 3.66
C THR A 12 -15.42 6.43 2.65
N ILE A 13 -14.70 5.80 1.71
CA ILE A 13 -14.02 6.52 0.64
C ILE A 13 -15.05 7.24 -0.24
N LYS A 14 -16.12 6.55 -0.64
CA LYS A 14 -17.15 7.14 -1.50
C LYS A 14 -17.96 8.23 -0.81
N GLU A 15 -18.29 8.07 0.48
CA GLU A 15 -19.17 8.99 1.20
C GLU A 15 -18.45 10.16 1.87
N LYS A 16 -17.17 9.99 2.23
CA LYS A 16 -16.40 11.01 2.96
C LYS A 16 -15.21 11.52 2.19
N VAL A 17 -14.46 10.65 1.52
CA VAL A 17 -13.20 11.04 0.86
C VAL A 17 -13.46 11.69 -0.50
N SER A 18 -14.28 11.09 -1.35
CA SER A 18 -14.64 11.63 -2.67
C SER A 18 -15.21 13.06 -2.60
N PRO A 19 -16.21 13.35 -1.74
CA PRO A 19 -16.73 14.72 -1.62
C PRO A 19 -15.68 15.73 -1.13
N LEU A 20 -14.77 15.34 -0.24
CA LEU A 20 -13.69 16.21 0.23
C LEU A 20 -12.67 16.51 -0.88
N LEU A 21 -12.37 15.52 -1.73
CA LEU A 21 -11.50 15.69 -2.88
C LEU A 21 -12.16 16.62 -3.90
N GLU A 22 -13.39 16.34 -4.29
CA GLU A 22 -14.17 17.14 -5.24
C GLU A 22 -14.30 18.60 -4.75
N GLU A 23 -14.69 18.81 -3.49
CA GLU A 23 -14.80 20.13 -2.88
C GLU A 23 -13.47 20.90 -2.93
N THR A 24 -12.37 20.24 -2.60
CA THR A 24 -11.04 20.87 -2.60
C THR A 24 -10.59 21.20 -4.03
N MET A 25 -10.81 20.28 -4.96
CA MET A 25 -10.46 20.45 -6.38
C MET A 25 -11.23 21.61 -7.01
N GLU A 26 -12.54 21.68 -6.78
CA GLU A 26 -13.39 22.74 -7.33
C GLU A 26 -13.13 24.10 -6.67
N LYS A 27 -13.14 24.15 -5.32
CA LYS A 27 -13.07 25.43 -4.60
C LYS A 27 -11.66 26.00 -4.54
N SER A 28 -10.67 25.15 -4.29
CA SER A 28 -9.31 25.63 -4.08
C SER A 28 -8.48 25.63 -5.35
N TRP A 29 -8.65 24.62 -6.21
CA TRP A 29 -7.81 24.47 -7.40
C TRP A 29 -8.48 24.99 -8.67
N GLY A 30 -9.79 25.18 -8.64
CA GLY A 30 -10.58 25.65 -9.78
C GLY A 30 -10.49 24.71 -10.98
N ILE A 31 -10.34 23.41 -10.71
CA ILE A 31 -10.28 22.36 -11.73
C ILE A 31 -11.04 21.12 -11.25
N THR A 32 -11.59 20.37 -12.19
CA THR A 32 -12.16 19.05 -11.93
C THR A 32 -11.46 18.05 -12.85
N ILE A 33 -10.71 17.12 -12.27
CA ILE A 33 -10.05 16.03 -12.99
C ILE A 33 -10.59 14.73 -12.39
N PRO A 34 -11.70 14.18 -12.92
CA PRO A 34 -12.29 12.94 -12.39
C PRO A 34 -11.30 11.77 -12.32
N GLN A 35 -10.35 11.73 -13.26
CA GLN A 35 -9.29 10.72 -13.25
C GLN A 35 -8.36 10.82 -12.04
N LEU A 36 -8.03 12.05 -11.61
CA LEU A 36 -7.19 12.27 -10.42
C LEU A 36 -7.89 11.81 -9.16
N GLU A 37 -9.19 12.07 -9.03
CA GLU A 37 -10.00 11.57 -7.92
C GLU A 37 -10.01 10.03 -7.91
N SER A 38 -10.23 9.39 -9.06
CA SER A 38 -10.15 7.93 -9.18
C SER A 38 -8.77 7.41 -8.77
N ASP A 39 -7.69 8.03 -9.24
CA ASP A 39 -6.33 7.60 -8.96
C ASP A 39 -5.99 7.76 -7.47
N ILE A 40 -6.40 8.85 -6.82
CA ILE A 40 -6.24 9.04 -5.37
C ILE A 40 -7.08 8.00 -4.62
N THR A 41 -8.36 7.84 -4.95
CA THR A 41 -9.22 6.89 -4.23
C THR A 41 -8.76 5.44 -4.42
N ASP A 42 -8.25 5.07 -5.58
CA ASP A 42 -7.71 3.74 -5.84
C ASP A 42 -6.42 3.48 -5.07
N ARG A 43 -5.55 4.49 -4.95
CA ARG A 43 -4.37 4.44 -4.05
C ARG A 43 -4.74 4.40 -2.58
N LEU A 44 -5.88 4.97 -2.17
CA LEU A 44 -6.34 4.89 -0.79
C LEU A 44 -7.08 3.58 -0.48
N LYS A 45 -7.77 2.99 -1.47
CA LYS A 45 -8.42 1.68 -1.36
C LYS A 45 -7.41 0.56 -1.26
N ASN A 46 -6.41 0.61 -2.11
CA ASN A 46 -5.26 -0.26 -2.05
C ASN A 46 -4.09 0.67 -1.85
N PRO A 47 -3.76 1.09 -0.61
CA PRO A 47 -2.48 1.69 -0.32
C PRO A 47 -1.52 0.63 -0.81
N ARG A 48 -1.02 0.84 -2.04
CA ARG A 48 -0.26 -0.17 -2.73
C ARG A 48 0.76 -0.58 -1.69
N LEU A 49 0.99 -1.87 -1.64
CA LEU A 49 2.15 -2.39 -0.95
C LEU A 49 3.33 -1.89 -1.80
N GLU A 50 3.57 -0.56 -1.82
CA GLU A 50 4.63 0.18 -2.51
C GLU A 50 5.92 -0.09 -1.76
N PHE A 51 6.19 -1.38 -1.57
CA PHE A 51 7.48 -1.84 -1.21
C PHE A 51 8.28 -1.71 -2.48
N TYR A 52 9.34 -0.93 -2.41
CA TYR A 52 10.37 -0.96 -3.42
C TYR A 52 10.90 -2.39 -3.50
N ILE A 53 10.59 -3.08 -4.61
CA ILE A 53 11.15 -4.38 -4.90
C ILE A 53 12.26 -4.14 -5.93
N PRO A 54 13.54 -4.35 -5.58
CA PRO A 54 14.62 -4.18 -6.54
C PRO A 54 14.40 -5.10 -7.74
N ALA A 55 14.46 -4.57 -8.97
CA ALA A 55 14.21 -5.34 -10.20
C ALA A 55 15.17 -6.53 -10.40
N ALA A 56 16.31 -6.53 -9.71
CA ALA A 56 17.29 -7.61 -9.71
C ALA A 56 17.09 -8.65 -8.59
N SER A 57 16.10 -8.46 -7.72
CA SER A 57 15.90 -9.34 -6.57
C SER A 57 15.20 -10.65 -6.95
N THR A 58 15.60 -11.74 -6.30
CA THR A 58 14.90 -13.02 -6.45
C THR A 58 13.56 -12.96 -5.72
N PHE A 59 12.61 -13.83 -6.08
CA PHE A 59 11.32 -13.86 -5.40
C PHE A 59 11.43 -14.10 -3.89
N GLN A 60 12.39 -14.92 -3.45
CA GLN A 60 12.61 -15.15 -2.02
C GLN A 60 13.13 -13.89 -1.31
N GLN A 61 14.04 -13.15 -1.95
CA GLN A 61 14.57 -11.90 -1.42
C GLN A 61 13.49 -10.82 -1.37
N ALA A 62 12.76 -10.63 -2.47
CA ALA A 62 11.62 -9.72 -2.55
C ALA A 62 10.58 -10.04 -1.48
N LYS A 63 10.23 -11.33 -1.30
CA LYS A 63 9.28 -11.77 -0.28
C LYS A 63 9.80 -11.52 1.14
N ARG A 64 11.10 -11.67 1.38
CA ARG A 64 11.71 -11.39 2.69
C ARG A 64 11.67 -9.88 3.00
N LEU A 65 12.02 -9.04 2.02
CA LEU A 65 11.96 -7.58 2.15
C LEU A 65 10.52 -7.09 2.38
N PHE A 66 9.58 -7.58 1.57
CA PHE A 66 8.15 -7.32 1.73
C PHE A 66 7.71 -7.63 3.17
N LYS A 67 8.00 -8.82 3.68
CA LYS A 67 7.62 -9.21 5.04
C LYS A 67 8.21 -8.29 6.10
N ALA A 68 9.44 -7.84 5.92
CA ALA A 68 10.13 -6.99 6.88
C ALA A 68 9.47 -5.61 6.94
N GLU A 69 9.24 -5.01 5.78
CA GLU A 69 8.61 -3.70 5.69
C GLU A 69 7.13 -3.74 6.09
N PHE A 70 6.40 -4.79 5.71
CA PHE A 70 5.03 -5.01 6.16
C PHE A 70 4.95 -5.12 7.69
N ILE A 71 5.79 -5.95 8.32
CA ILE A 71 5.83 -6.05 9.79
C ILE A 71 6.22 -4.73 10.44
N LYS A 72 7.20 -3.99 9.90
CA LYS A 72 7.58 -2.67 10.44
C LYS A 72 6.42 -1.69 10.39
N LYS A 73 5.71 -1.62 9.26
CA LYS A 73 4.53 -0.77 9.07
C LYS A 73 3.44 -1.10 10.07
N GLU A 74 3.06 -2.38 10.18
CA GLU A 74 2.01 -2.82 11.09
C GLU A 74 2.41 -2.66 12.57
N LEU A 75 3.68 -2.89 12.90
CA LEU A 75 4.17 -2.62 14.26
C LEU A 75 4.12 -1.13 14.60
N ARG A 76 4.39 -0.21 13.66
CA ARG A 76 4.25 1.23 13.90
C ARG A 76 2.81 1.62 14.18
N LEU A 77 1.88 1.09 13.38
CA LEU A 77 0.44 1.30 13.55
C LEU A 77 -0.05 0.85 14.94
N HIS A 78 0.47 -0.28 15.42
CA HIS A 78 0.15 -0.82 16.75
C HIS A 78 1.13 -0.43 17.86
N LYS A 79 1.99 0.58 17.65
CA LYS A 79 2.99 1.06 18.65
C LYS A 79 3.84 -0.06 19.27
N GLY A 80 4.17 -1.08 18.49
CA GLY A 80 4.94 -2.24 18.92
C GLY A 80 4.18 -3.24 19.81
N ASN A 81 2.84 -3.16 19.86
CA ASN A 81 1.99 -4.12 20.58
C ASN A 81 1.80 -5.40 19.75
N ILE A 82 2.65 -6.39 20.03
CA ILE A 82 2.69 -7.67 19.33
C ILE A 82 1.40 -8.49 19.54
N SER A 83 0.75 -8.39 20.71
CA SER A 83 -0.47 -9.15 20.99
C SER A 83 -1.66 -8.62 20.20
N GLN A 84 -1.74 -7.30 20.03
CA GLN A 84 -2.75 -6.67 19.18
C GLN A 84 -2.48 -7.00 17.71
N LEU A 85 -1.23 -6.84 17.27
CA LEU A 85 -0.81 -7.19 15.92
C LEU A 85 -1.14 -8.65 15.55
N ALA A 86 -0.91 -9.59 16.47
CA ALA A 86 -1.23 -11.02 16.27
C ALA A 86 -2.71 -11.25 15.96
N LYS A 87 -3.58 -10.53 16.68
CA LYS A 87 -5.03 -10.61 16.48
C LYS A 87 -5.41 -10.02 15.12
N THR A 88 -4.90 -8.84 14.80
CA THR A 88 -5.17 -8.14 13.53
C THR A 88 -4.71 -8.97 12.32
N LEU A 89 -3.49 -9.52 12.37
CA LEU A 89 -2.92 -10.29 11.26
C LEU A 89 -3.44 -11.73 11.17
N GLU A 90 -4.29 -12.18 12.10
CA GLU A 90 -4.79 -13.54 12.20
C GLU A 90 -3.66 -14.61 12.27
N ILE A 91 -2.57 -14.31 12.98
CA ILE A 91 -1.42 -15.22 13.15
C ILE A 91 -1.01 -15.37 14.62
N ASP A 92 -0.39 -16.51 14.94
CA ASP A 92 0.09 -16.76 16.29
C ASP A 92 1.16 -15.76 16.73
N ARG A 93 1.09 -15.34 18.00
CA ARG A 93 2.02 -14.39 18.59
C ARG A 93 3.48 -14.85 18.48
N ARG A 94 3.76 -16.15 18.63
CA ARG A 94 5.12 -16.70 18.50
C ARG A 94 5.61 -16.59 17.07
N SER A 95 4.74 -16.74 16.09
CA SER A 95 5.08 -16.53 14.67
C SER A 95 5.52 -15.10 14.42
N ILE A 96 4.84 -14.09 14.99
CA ILE A 96 5.28 -12.69 14.91
C ILE A 96 6.66 -12.51 15.55
N HIS A 97 6.88 -13.04 16.75
CA HIS A 97 8.19 -12.93 17.40
C HIS A 97 9.32 -13.57 16.58
N ARG A 98 9.07 -14.73 15.96
CA ARG A 98 10.03 -15.37 15.05
C ARG A 98 10.29 -14.50 13.83
N THR A 99 9.24 -14.02 13.16
CA THR A 99 9.36 -13.15 12.00
C THR A 99 10.15 -11.87 12.30
N ILE A 100 9.89 -11.22 13.44
CA ILE A 100 10.64 -10.03 13.88
C ILE A 100 12.14 -10.34 14.04
N LYS A 101 12.46 -11.48 14.66
CA LYS A 101 13.85 -11.91 14.86
C LYS A 101 14.53 -12.30 13.55
N ASP A 102 13.85 -13.06 12.69
CA ASP A 102 14.39 -13.56 11.43
C ASP A 102 14.62 -12.44 10.39
N LEU A 103 13.85 -11.35 10.51
CA LEU A 103 13.92 -10.18 9.65
C LEU A 103 14.69 -9.01 10.26
N ASP A 104 15.24 -9.20 11.46
CA ASP A 104 16.03 -8.19 12.20
C ASP A 104 15.28 -6.84 12.36
N VAL A 105 14.02 -6.92 12.76
CA VAL A 105 13.17 -5.73 12.98
C VAL A 105 13.40 -5.18 14.39
N ASP A 106 13.92 -3.96 14.48
CA ASP A 106 14.15 -3.29 15.76
C ASP A 106 12.85 -2.78 16.39
N LEU A 107 12.33 -3.56 17.35
CA LEU A 107 11.15 -3.21 18.15
C LEU A 107 11.38 -2.02 19.09
N GLY A 108 12.62 -1.82 19.57
CA GLY A 108 12.95 -0.73 20.48
C GLY A 108 12.76 0.62 19.80
N ASN A 109 13.30 0.75 18.59
CA ASN A 109 13.12 1.95 17.77
C ASN A 109 11.63 2.22 17.48
N ILE A 110 10.85 1.20 17.14
CA ILE A 110 9.43 1.39 16.79
C ILE A 110 8.61 1.89 18.00
N ARG A 111 8.90 1.39 19.21
CA ARG A 111 8.19 1.79 20.42
C ARG A 111 8.55 3.21 20.89
N ASN A 112 9.75 3.66 20.56
CA ASN A 112 10.27 4.96 20.98
C ASN A 112 9.99 6.08 19.96
N LEU A 113 9.37 5.75 18.81
CA LEU A 113 8.94 6.77 17.86
C LEU A 113 7.84 7.65 18.50
N PRO A 114 8.00 8.99 18.51
CA PRO A 114 7.00 9.91 19.06
C PRO A 114 5.76 10.04 18.15
N GLU A 115 5.71 9.27 17.06
CA GLU A 115 4.69 9.37 16.03
C GLU A 115 3.38 8.71 16.48
N THR A 116 2.29 9.47 16.46
CA THR A 116 0.95 8.92 16.71
C THR A 116 0.47 8.15 15.48
N GLN A 117 -0.41 7.17 15.69
CA GLN A 117 -1.05 6.43 14.60
C GLN A 117 -1.71 7.37 13.57
N GLU A 118 -2.34 8.44 14.07
CA GLU A 118 -2.95 9.49 13.23
C GLU A 118 -1.93 10.18 12.32
N ARG A 119 -0.74 10.54 12.83
CA ARG A 119 0.33 11.16 12.03
C ARG A 119 0.85 10.22 10.95
N TYR A 120 0.99 8.93 11.27
CA TYR A 120 1.43 7.95 10.30
C TYR A 120 0.39 7.75 9.18
N GLN A 121 -0.90 7.69 9.53
CA GLN A 121 -1.98 7.64 8.55
C GLN A 121 -2.04 8.92 7.70
N GLU A 122 -1.87 10.10 8.31
CA GLU A 122 -1.79 11.37 7.59
C GLU A 122 -0.66 11.37 6.57
N GLN A 123 0.53 10.88 6.92
CA GLN A 123 1.66 10.77 5.99
C GLN A 123 1.37 9.84 4.82
N LEU A 124 0.75 8.68 5.06
CA LEU A 124 0.39 7.74 3.99
C LEU A 124 -0.59 8.36 2.99
N VAL A 125 -1.59 9.10 3.49
CA VAL A 125 -2.54 9.81 2.64
C VAL A 125 -1.84 10.95 1.87
N ASN A 126 -0.93 11.66 2.54
CA ASN A 126 -0.15 12.73 1.92
C ASN A 126 0.68 12.22 0.75
N GLU A 127 1.40 11.12 0.96
CA GLU A 127 2.19 10.46 -0.07
C GLU A 127 1.31 9.98 -1.22
N ALA A 128 0.17 9.32 -0.93
CA ALA A 128 -0.77 8.87 -1.95
C ALA A 128 -1.27 10.03 -2.84
N ILE A 129 -1.64 11.17 -2.23
CA ILE A 129 -2.10 12.35 -2.98
C ILE A 129 -0.96 12.95 -3.79
N ARG A 130 0.22 13.15 -3.21
CA ARG A 130 1.39 13.72 -3.92
C ARG A 130 1.80 12.88 -5.12
N THR A 131 1.90 11.57 -4.94
CA THR A 131 2.26 10.64 -6.01
C THR A 131 1.22 10.64 -7.11
N SER A 132 -0.07 10.76 -6.79
CA SER A 132 -1.10 10.95 -7.82
C SER A 132 -0.95 12.29 -8.54
N LEU A 133 -0.74 13.40 -7.82
CA LEU A 133 -0.56 14.72 -8.42
C LEU A 133 0.67 14.79 -9.35
N ASP A 134 1.77 14.14 -8.96
CA ASP A 134 3.01 14.06 -9.76
C ASP A 134 2.74 13.50 -11.16
N GLN A 135 1.79 12.58 -11.32
CA GLN A 135 1.42 11.99 -12.62
C GLN A 135 0.77 13.01 -13.58
N TYR A 136 0.22 14.09 -13.04
CA TYR A 136 -0.46 15.15 -13.81
C TYR A 136 0.36 16.43 -13.89
N ARG A 137 1.60 16.43 -13.38
CA ARG A 137 2.45 17.62 -13.32
C ARG A 137 2.63 18.30 -14.68
N ASP A 138 2.73 17.51 -15.76
CA ASP A 138 2.92 18.02 -17.12
C ASP A 138 1.62 18.53 -17.77
N LEU A 139 0.46 18.18 -17.20
CA LEU A 139 -0.87 18.54 -17.70
C LEU A 139 -1.43 19.78 -16.99
N ILE A 140 -0.92 20.11 -15.80
CA ILE A 140 -1.39 21.19 -14.95
C ILE A 140 -0.39 22.35 -15.00
N GLN A 141 -0.89 23.59 -15.04
CA GLN A 141 -0.03 24.77 -14.97
C GLN A 141 0.79 24.79 -13.67
N PRO A 142 2.11 25.10 -13.71
CA PRO A 142 2.98 25.05 -12.53
C PRO A 142 2.46 25.85 -11.33
N GLU A 143 1.89 27.03 -11.54
CA GLU A 143 1.33 27.87 -10.47
C GLU A 143 0.13 27.22 -9.76
N LYS A 144 -0.72 26.52 -10.53
CA LYS A 144 -1.82 25.75 -9.95
C LYS A 144 -1.29 24.53 -9.20
N MET A 145 -0.27 23.88 -9.75
CA MET A 145 0.35 22.71 -9.16
C MET A 145 0.96 23.01 -7.78
N GLU A 146 1.66 24.14 -7.64
CA GLU A 146 2.22 24.57 -6.36
C GLU A 146 1.14 24.80 -5.30
N LYS A 147 0.01 25.45 -5.67
CA LYS A 147 -1.13 25.64 -4.77
C LYS A 147 -1.68 24.32 -4.25
N MET A 148 -1.78 23.31 -5.11
CA MET A 148 -2.23 21.98 -4.68
C MET A 148 -1.29 21.38 -3.64
N TYR A 149 0.03 21.38 -3.89
CA TYR A 149 1.01 20.83 -2.93
C TYR A 149 0.99 21.51 -1.57
N ILE A 150 0.69 22.81 -1.53
CA ILE A 150 0.54 23.57 -0.28
C ILE A 150 -0.67 23.08 0.53
N GLU A 151 -1.75 22.69 -0.15
CA GLU A 151 -3.00 22.25 0.49
C GLU A 151 -3.03 20.76 0.83
N VAL A 152 -2.20 19.94 0.18
CA VAL A 152 -2.14 18.50 0.44
C VAL A 152 -2.07 18.17 1.94
N PRO A 153 -1.22 18.78 2.79
CA PRO A 153 -1.18 18.47 4.22
C PRO A 153 -2.53 18.62 4.93
N ALA A 154 -3.27 19.70 4.67
CA ALA A 154 -4.57 19.93 5.28
C ALA A 154 -5.61 18.91 4.81
N LEU A 155 -5.62 18.62 3.50
CA LEU A 155 -6.48 17.61 2.89
C LEU A 155 -6.16 16.21 3.43
N SER A 156 -4.87 15.84 3.53
CA SER A 156 -4.43 14.56 4.09
C SER A 156 -4.89 14.38 5.52
N LYS A 157 -4.78 15.41 6.35
CA LYS A 157 -5.24 15.38 7.74
C LYS A 157 -6.76 15.18 7.83
N ASN A 158 -7.53 15.77 6.93
CA ASN A 158 -8.98 15.59 6.92
C ASN A 158 -9.38 14.19 6.46
N ILE A 159 -8.77 13.70 5.39
CA ILE A 159 -9.02 12.35 4.86
C ILE A 159 -8.59 11.27 5.86
N ALA A 160 -7.43 11.43 6.51
CA ALA A 160 -6.90 10.46 7.47
C ALA A 160 -7.82 10.24 8.67
N LYS A 161 -8.59 11.25 9.11
CA LYS A 161 -9.58 11.12 10.19
C LYS A 161 -10.76 10.20 9.83
N HIS A 162 -11.05 10.07 8.55
CA HIS A 162 -12.18 9.31 8.07
C HIS A 162 -11.78 7.92 7.58
N LEU A 163 -10.54 7.71 7.16
CA LEU A 163 -10.10 6.41 6.66
C LEU A 163 -10.08 5.36 7.77
N PRO A 164 -10.87 4.27 7.67
CA PRO A 164 -10.73 3.15 8.57
C PRO A 164 -9.36 2.49 8.36
N HIS A 165 -8.80 1.95 9.44
CA HIS A 165 -7.58 1.18 9.33
C HIS A 165 -7.85 -0.10 8.53
N GLN A 166 -7.05 -0.35 7.50
CA GLN A 166 -7.14 -1.58 6.71
C GLN A 166 -6.40 -2.71 7.43
N ASP A 167 -7.16 -3.53 8.15
CA ASP A 167 -6.65 -4.75 8.76
C ASP A 167 -6.51 -5.85 7.68
N LEU A 168 -5.36 -5.91 7.01
CA LEU A 168 -5.02 -7.03 6.12
C LEU A 168 -4.48 -8.19 6.95
N SER A 169 -5.03 -9.39 6.77
CA SER A 169 -4.42 -10.59 7.37
C SER A 169 -3.05 -10.85 6.74
N TRP A 170 -2.18 -11.56 7.47
CA TRP A 170 -0.86 -11.93 6.97
C TRP A 170 -0.92 -12.67 5.62
N LYS A 171 -1.92 -13.54 5.45
CA LYS A 171 -2.11 -14.33 4.23
C LYS A 171 -2.57 -13.47 3.06
N GLU A 172 -3.47 -12.52 3.30
CA GLU A 172 -3.95 -11.60 2.27
C GLU A 172 -2.83 -10.66 1.83
N ALA A 173 -2.05 -10.11 2.77
CA ALA A 173 -0.90 -9.28 2.44
C ALA A 173 0.14 -10.06 1.62
N GLU A 174 0.44 -11.32 2.00
CA GLU A 174 1.32 -12.17 1.19
C GLU A 174 0.76 -12.45 -0.22
N LEU A 175 -0.55 -12.65 -0.35
CA LEU A 175 -1.19 -12.92 -1.64
C LEU A 175 -1.13 -11.70 -2.56
N GLU A 176 -1.45 -10.51 -2.03
CA GLU A 176 -1.37 -9.25 -2.76
C GLU A 176 0.07 -8.96 -3.22
N PHE A 177 1.05 -9.15 -2.33
CA PHE A 177 2.47 -9.08 -2.71
C PHE A 177 2.80 -10.03 -3.87
N GLU A 178 2.41 -11.30 -3.76
CA GLU A 178 2.72 -12.30 -4.79
C GLU A 178 2.07 -11.94 -6.13
N LYS A 179 0.86 -11.41 -6.11
CA LYS A 179 0.14 -10.94 -7.29
C LYS A 179 0.87 -9.78 -7.96
N GLN A 180 1.18 -8.74 -7.21
CA GLN A 180 1.84 -7.52 -7.73
C GLN A 180 3.25 -7.82 -8.24
N PHE A 181 4.05 -8.57 -7.47
CA PHE A 181 5.41 -8.91 -7.88
C PHE A 181 5.43 -9.74 -9.17
N LEU A 182 4.57 -10.76 -9.28
CA LEU A 182 4.53 -11.58 -10.48
C LEU A 182 3.98 -10.83 -11.68
N GLN A 183 2.95 -9.99 -11.49
CA GLN A 183 2.42 -9.15 -12.54
C GLN A 183 3.52 -8.24 -13.11
N HIS A 184 4.25 -7.54 -12.24
CA HIS A 184 5.33 -6.66 -12.67
C HIS A 184 6.47 -7.42 -13.36
N ALA A 185 6.88 -8.57 -12.79
CA ALA A 185 7.93 -9.39 -13.39
C ALA A 185 7.55 -9.97 -14.77
N LEU A 186 6.26 -10.26 -14.99
CA LEU A 186 5.75 -10.69 -16.29
C LEU A 186 5.70 -9.53 -17.28
N GLU A 187 5.22 -8.36 -16.87
CA GLU A 187 5.19 -7.14 -17.70
C GLU A 187 6.58 -6.77 -18.20
N GLU A 188 7.60 -6.81 -17.33
CA GLU A 188 9.01 -6.55 -17.70
C GLU A 188 9.56 -7.53 -18.76
N ASN A 189 9.08 -8.77 -18.76
CA ASN A 189 9.51 -9.82 -19.69
C ASN A 189 8.50 -10.07 -20.82
N GLN A 190 7.57 -9.13 -21.06
CA GLN A 190 6.56 -9.22 -22.12
C GLN A 190 5.71 -10.52 -22.06
N GLY A 191 5.43 -11.01 -20.85
CA GLY A 191 4.66 -12.24 -20.63
C GLY A 191 5.45 -13.54 -20.78
N ASP A 192 6.76 -13.50 -21.07
CA ASP A 192 7.59 -14.71 -21.20
C ASP A 192 7.84 -15.36 -19.83
N VAL A 193 7.06 -16.41 -19.54
CA VAL A 193 7.09 -17.14 -18.26
C VAL A 193 8.45 -17.80 -18.01
N SER A 194 9.12 -18.30 -19.06
CA SER A 194 10.41 -18.98 -18.94
C SER A 194 11.52 -18.00 -18.59
N LYS A 195 11.57 -16.83 -19.26
CA LYS A 195 12.52 -15.76 -18.91
C LYS A 195 12.24 -15.21 -17.53
N THR A 196 10.97 -14.99 -17.19
CA THR A 196 10.54 -14.52 -15.86
C THR A 196 11.01 -15.49 -14.77
N ALA A 197 10.78 -16.79 -14.96
CA ALA A 197 11.23 -17.86 -14.04
C ALA A 197 12.73 -17.84 -13.80
N GLN A 198 13.52 -17.69 -14.87
CA GLN A 198 14.97 -17.61 -14.79
C GLN A 198 15.41 -16.36 -14.03
N LYS A 199 14.81 -15.19 -14.33
CA LYS A 199 15.14 -13.91 -13.69
C LYS A 199 14.87 -13.94 -12.17
N ILE A 200 13.67 -14.36 -11.76
CA ILE A 200 13.26 -14.35 -10.35
C ILE A 200 13.71 -15.60 -9.57
N LYS A 201 14.40 -16.53 -10.23
CA LYS A 201 14.91 -17.81 -9.71
C LYS A 201 13.83 -18.71 -9.09
N ILE A 202 12.71 -18.87 -9.80
CA ILE A 202 11.66 -19.83 -9.45
C ILE A 202 11.53 -20.86 -10.57
N ARG A 203 11.15 -22.10 -10.24
CA ARG A 203 10.81 -23.12 -11.24
C ARG A 203 9.59 -22.69 -12.08
N VAL A 204 9.65 -22.92 -13.38
CA VAL A 204 8.60 -22.50 -14.35
C VAL A 204 7.23 -23.02 -13.94
N GLU A 205 7.12 -24.28 -13.52
CA GLU A 205 5.86 -24.92 -13.10
C GLU A 205 5.24 -24.22 -11.88
N THR A 206 6.09 -23.68 -11.00
CA THR A 206 5.63 -22.94 -9.83
C THR A 206 5.04 -21.60 -10.22
N ILE A 207 5.57 -20.95 -11.26
CA ILE A 207 5.00 -19.70 -11.79
C ILE A 207 3.64 -19.97 -12.44
N TYR A 208 3.52 -20.95 -13.33
CA TYR A 208 2.21 -21.31 -13.92
C TYR A 208 1.16 -21.61 -12.86
N ARG A 209 1.51 -22.39 -11.83
CA ARG A 209 0.61 -22.65 -10.70
C ARG A 209 0.20 -21.37 -9.97
N LYS A 210 1.12 -20.42 -9.78
CA LYS A 210 0.85 -19.14 -9.12
C LYS A 210 0.01 -18.21 -10.01
N ILE A 211 0.30 -18.09 -11.30
CA ILE A 211 -0.50 -17.32 -12.28
C ILE A 211 -1.95 -17.79 -12.26
N LYS A 212 -2.17 -19.10 -12.41
CA LYS A 212 -3.51 -19.70 -12.37
C LYS A 212 -4.23 -19.45 -11.04
N ARG A 213 -3.53 -19.60 -9.92
CA ARG A 213 -4.10 -19.37 -8.57
C ARG A 213 -4.45 -17.90 -8.33
N LEU A 214 -3.67 -16.97 -8.87
CA LEU A 214 -3.81 -15.53 -8.66
C LEU A 214 -4.70 -14.85 -9.72
N GLY A 215 -5.13 -15.60 -10.75
CA GLY A 215 -5.98 -15.08 -11.82
C GLY A 215 -5.28 -14.03 -12.70
N LEU A 216 -3.95 -14.09 -12.81
CA LEU A 216 -3.20 -13.22 -13.71
C LEU A 216 -3.46 -13.68 -15.17
N LYS A 217 -3.69 -12.73 -16.07
CA LYS A 217 -3.87 -13.03 -17.50
C LYS A 217 -2.50 -13.35 -18.12
N GLU A 218 -2.45 -14.43 -18.91
CA GLU A 218 -1.32 -14.76 -19.79
C GLU A 218 -1.26 -13.81 -20.98
#